data_AF-A0A4R0NKV8-F1
#
_entry.id   AF-A0A4R0NKV8-F1
#
_cell.length_a   1.000
_cell.length_b   1.000
_cell.length_c   1.000
_cell.angle_alpha   90.00
_cell.angle_beta   90.00
_cell.angle_gamma   90.00
#
_symmetry.space_group_name_H-M   'P 1'
#
loop_
_entity.id
_entity.type
_entity.pdbx_description
1 polymer ?
#
loop_
_entity_poly.entity_id
_entity_poly.type
_entity_poly.pdbx_seq_one_letter_code
_entity_poly.pdbx_strand_id
1 'polypeptide(L)'
;MKALIRFFHPTISVLAVKVFLLFFLVVPIGCKNNEPAFVVKGHKMVIKDVKVNVELLKQDSIAIATVYYDGKPYEILNQGTLRYMIYVSYRNQLFHKFEVDNLHGKVKGQPVNEIIFKRNDDGAILVAYRAFTENVDTAATALRPWNKFAAGHDTTTFNKEKFIAFYETK
;
A
#
# COMPACT_ATOMS: atom_id res chain seq x y z
N MET A 1 -0.84 75.57 5.61
CA MET A 1 -0.46 74.40 6.43
C MET A 1 -1.53 73.34 6.29
N LYS A 2 -1.18 72.15 5.75
CA LYS A 2 -2.12 71.06 5.47
C LYS A 2 -2.30 70.21 6.74
N ALA A 3 -3.54 70.07 7.21
CA ALA A 3 -3.89 69.17 8.31
C ALA A 3 -3.92 67.73 7.80
N LEU A 4 -3.10 66.86 8.41
CA LEU A 4 -3.03 65.44 8.13
C LEU A 4 -3.94 64.71 9.12
N ILE A 5 -5.18 64.42 8.74
CA ILE A 5 -6.11 63.63 9.57
C ILE A 5 -5.82 62.15 9.31
N ARG A 6 -5.21 61.47 10.28
CA ARG A 6 -5.07 60.00 10.28
C ARG A 6 -6.37 59.38 10.80
N PHE A 7 -7.24 58.94 9.89
CA PHE A 7 -8.33 58.03 10.20
C PHE A 7 -7.81 56.59 10.21
N PHE A 8 -7.31 56.11 11.34
CA PHE A 8 -7.19 54.68 11.59
C PHE A 8 -8.47 54.22 12.28
N HIS A 9 -9.41 53.69 11.48
CA HIS A 9 -10.64 53.12 11.99
C HIS A 9 -10.38 51.73 12.62
N PRO A 10 -10.72 51.52 13.90
CA PRO A 10 -10.49 50.26 14.61
C PRO A 10 -11.37 49.10 14.12
N THR A 11 -12.38 49.38 13.31
CA THR A 11 -13.35 48.40 12.80
C THR A 11 -12.77 47.45 11.74
N ILE A 12 -11.80 47.93 10.95
CA ILE A 12 -11.15 47.13 9.89
C ILE A 12 -10.33 46.00 10.52
N SER A 13 -9.71 46.25 11.67
CA SER A 13 -8.86 45.27 12.38
C SER A 13 -9.68 44.13 13.00
N VAL A 14 -10.87 44.42 13.54
CA VAL A 14 -11.76 43.40 14.14
C VAL A 14 -12.37 42.47 13.09
N LEU A 15 -12.68 43.00 11.89
CA LEU A 15 -13.25 42.21 10.80
C LEU A 15 -12.22 41.25 10.18
N ALA A 16 -10.97 41.71 10.00
CA ALA A 16 -9.88 40.88 9.48
C ALA A 16 -9.56 39.68 10.39
N VAL A 17 -9.57 39.87 11.71
CA VAL A 17 -9.33 38.79 12.69
C VAL A 17 -10.45 37.74 12.66
N LYS A 18 -11.72 38.16 12.50
CA LYS A 18 -12.86 37.23 12.40
C LYS A 18 -12.84 36.41 11.11
N VAL A 19 -12.45 37.01 9.98
CA VAL A 19 -12.32 36.30 8.70
C VAL A 19 -11.14 35.30 8.75
N PHE A 20 -10.03 35.67 9.39
CA PHE A 20 -8.87 34.78 9.57
C PHE A 20 -9.18 33.58 10.48
N LEU A 21 -9.95 33.80 11.57
CA LEU A 21 -10.45 32.73 12.44
C LEU A 21 -11.43 31.80 11.73
N LEU A 22 -12.29 32.34 10.85
CA LEU A 22 -13.19 31.54 10.02
C LEU A 22 -12.39 30.69 9.01
N PHE A 23 -11.32 31.23 8.42
CA PHE A 23 -10.47 30.51 7.49
C PHE A 23 -9.72 29.33 8.15
N PHE A 24 -9.34 29.46 9.44
CA PHE A 24 -8.75 28.37 10.22
C PHE A 24 -9.77 27.33 10.72
N LEU A 25 -11.04 27.70 10.92
CA LEU A 25 -12.13 26.78 11.24
C LEU A 25 -12.60 25.95 10.04
N VAL A 26 -12.32 26.43 8.82
CA VAL A 26 -12.67 25.76 7.55
C VAL A 26 -11.43 25.17 6.87
N VAL A 27 -10.27 25.06 7.56
CA VAL A 27 -9.22 24.14 7.10
C VAL A 27 -9.88 22.77 7.13
N PRO A 28 -10.24 22.19 5.97
CA PRO A 28 -10.89 20.91 5.99
C PRO A 28 -9.87 19.99 6.66
N ILE A 29 -10.36 19.23 7.62
CA ILE A 29 -9.74 17.99 8.07
C ILE A 29 -9.70 17.14 6.80
N GLY A 30 -8.69 17.39 5.96
CA GLY A 30 -8.34 16.56 4.84
C GLY A 30 -7.78 15.32 5.47
N CYS A 31 -8.67 14.45 5.95
CA CYS A 31 -8.37 13.05 6.11
C CYS A 31 -7.90 12.60 4.74
N LYS A 32 -6.60 12.69 4.50
CA LYS A 32 -5.95 11.97 3.43
C LYS A 32 -6.14 10.51 3.78
N ASN A 33 -7.24 9.94 3.30
CA ASN A 33 -7.45 8.51 3.20
C ASN A 33 -6.50 7.98 2.11
N ASN A 34 -5.21 8.25 2.29
CA ASN A 34 -4.20 7.68 1.44
C ASN A 34 -4.16 6.21 1.79
N GLU A 35 -4.35 5.38 0.77
CA GLU A 35 -4.05 3.96 0.89
C GLU A 35 -2.63 3.79 1.48
N PRO A 36 -2.44 2.89 2.46
CA PRO A 36 -1.15 2.70 3.11
C PRO A 36 -0.12 2.16 2.12
N ALA A 37 1.14 2.53 2.32
CA ALA A 37 2.25 1.96 1.55
C ALA A 37 2.40 0.46 1.85
N PHE A 38 2.88 -0.30 0.86
CA PHE A 38 3.23 -1.69 1.07
C PHE A 38 4.50 -1.82 1.90
N VAL A 39 4.45 -2.68 2.93
CA VAL A 39 5.59 -2.96 3.80
C VAL A 39 5.87 -4.45 3.82
N VAL A 40 7.10 -4.83 3.51
CA VAL A 40 7.55 -6.22 3.62
C VAL A 40 8.23 -6.43 4.97
N LYS A 41 7.71 -7.38 5.75
CA LYS A 41 8.24 -7.73 7.07
C LYS A 41 8.76 -9.16 7.08
N GLY A 42 9.82 -9.39 7.83
CA GLY A 42 10.38 -10.72 8.04
C GLY A 42 11.82 -10.65 8.52
N HIS A 43 12.39 -11.82 8.84
CA HIS A 43 13.79 -11.90 9.23
C HIS A 43 14.69 -11.49 8.04
N LYS A 44 15.72 -10.66 8.28
CA LYS A 44 16.60 -10.10 7.22
C LYS A 44 17.14 -11.15 6.26
N MET A 45 17.57 -12.31 6.79
CA MET A 45 18.08 -13.43 5.99
C MET A 45 17.05 -14.09 5.06
N VAL A 46 15.76 -13.93 5.35
CA VAL A 46 14.67 -14.42 4.50
C VAL A 46 14.31 -13.37 3.47
N ILE A 47 14.02 -12.14 3.92
CA ILE A 47 13.49 -11.10 3.04
C ILE A 47 14.52 -10.57 2.03
N LYS A 48 15.83 -10.76 2.23
CA LYS A 48 16.84 -10.39 1.21
C LYS A 48 16.64 -11.13 -0.14
N ASP A 49 16.11 -12.35 -0.09
CA ASP A 49 15.90 -13.20 -1.27
C ASP A 49 14.46 -13.10 -1.80
N VAL A 50 13.66 -12.15 -1.29
CA VAL A 50 12.25 -11.97 -1.64
C VAL A 50 12.10 -10.93 -2.73
N LYS A 51 11.13 -11.18 -3.63
CA LYS A 51 10.61 -10.19 -4.55
C LYS A 51 9.10 -10.08 -4.41
N VAL A 52 8.59 -8.86 -4.38
CA VAL A 52 7.16 -8.58 -4.33
C VAL A 52 6.79 -7.58 -5.40
N ASN A 53 5.89 -7.99 -6.28
CA ASN A 53 5.25 -7.14 -7.29
C ASN A 53 3.76 -7.05 -6.97
N VAL A 54 3.18 -5.87 -7.18
CA VAL A 54 1.75 -5.63 -6.96
C VAL A 54 1.14 -5.14 -8.25
N GLU A 55 0.11 -5.84 -8.72
CA GLU A 55 -0.77 -5.36 -9.76
C GLU A 55 -1.98 -4.67 -9.15
N LEU A 56 -2.18 -3.43 -9.59
CA LEU A 56 -3.19 -2.49 -9.14
C LEU A 56 -4.30 -2.46 -10.19
N LEU A 57 -5.45 -3.05 -9.89
CA LEU A 57 -6.64 -2.93 -10.72
C LEU A 57 -7.41 -1.68 -10.29
N LYS A 58 -7.41 -0.66 -11.14
CA LYS A 58 -8.20 0.57 -10.98
C LYS A 58 -9.40 0.53 -11.93
N GLN A 59 -10.31 1.48 -11.78
CA GLN A 59 -11.53 1.54 -12.60
C GLN A 59 -11.23 1.54 -14.10
N ASP A 60 -10.22 2.31 -14.53
CA ASP A 60 -9.91 2.52 -15.96
C ASP A 60 -8.50 2.05 -16.36
N SER A 61 -7.75 1.41 -15.45
CA SER A 61 -6.38 0.99 -15.74
C SER A 61 -5.90 -0.17 -14.89
N ILE A 62 -4.89 -0.88 -15.42
CA ILE A 62 -4.11 -1.87 -14.69
C ILE A 62 -2.66 -1.39 -14.71
N ALA A 63 -2.03 -1.37 -13.54
CA ALA A 63 -0.60 -1.08 -13.41
C ALA A 63 0.07 -2.16 -12.57
N ILE A 64 1.31 -2.51 -12.90
CA ILE A 64 2.13 -3.41 -12.07
C ILE A 64 3.38 -2.65 -11.62
N ALA A 65 3.72 -2.79 -10.34
CA ALA A 65 4.87 -2.13 -9.75
C ALA A 65 5.59 -3.06 -8.77
N THR A 66 6.90 -2.90 -8.66
CA THR A 66 7.70 -3.60 -7.65
C THR A 66 7.61 -2.83 -6.33
N VAL A 67 7.23 -3.50 -5.25
CA VAL A 67 7.20 -2.91 -3.88
C VAL A 67 8.37 -3.36 -3.04
N TYR A 68 9.00 -4.47 -3.40
CA TYR A 68 10.19 -4.96 -2.70
C TYR A 68 11.04 -5.83 -3.61
N TYR A 69 12.34 -5.55 -3.65
CA TYR A 69 13.28 -6.31 -4.44
C TYR A 69 14.69 -6.20 -3.86
N ASP A 70 15.41 -7.32 -3.80
CA ASP A 70 16.82 -7.39 -3.39
C ASP A 70 17.10 -6.68 -2.06
N GLY A 71 16.27 -6.98 -1.05
CA GLY A 71 16.40 -6.38 0.28
C GLY A 71 15.90 -4.93 0.41
N LYS A 72 15.38 -4.32 -0.65
CA LYS A 72 15.00 -2.90 -0.68
C LYS A 72 13.50 -2.72 -0.88
N PRO A 73 12.83 -1.86 -0.09
CA PRO A 73 11.46 -1.44 -0.36
C PRO A 73 11.42 -0.38 -1.47
N TYR A 74 10.30 -0.34 -2.18
CA TYR A 74 10.02 0.60 -3.25
C TYR A 74 8.63 1.18 -3.03
N GLU A 75 8.50 2.50 -3.11
CA GLU A 75 7.22 3.20 -2.99
C GLU A 75 6.45 3.12 -4.31
N ILE A 76 5.13 2.99 -4.23
CA ILE A 76 4.24 2.90 -5.39
C ILE A 76 3.00 3.78 -5.20
N LEU A 77 2.47 4.33 -6.30
CA LEU A 77 1.25 5.12 -6.30
C LEU A 77 -0.01 4.23 -6.37
N ASN A 78 -0.46 3.73 -5.22
CA ASN A 78 -1.60 2.83 -5.13
C ASN A 78 -2.98 3.50 -5.08
N GLN A 79 -3.08 4.82 -4.91
CA GLN A 79 -4.38 5.50 -4.75
C GLN A 79 -5.46 5.11 -5.77
N GLY A 80 -6.68 4.89 -5.28
CA GLY A 80 -7.86 4.59 -6.08
C GLY A 80 -7.86 3.17 -6.63
N THR A 81 -7.15 2.24 -5.98
CA THR A 81 -7.12 0.84 -6.41
C THR A 81 -8.37 0.11 -5.93
N LEU A 82 -8.99 -0.67 -6.80
CA LEU A 82 -10.16 -1.49 -6.46
C LEU A 82 -9.75 -2.86 -5.93
N ARG A 83 -8.69 -3.45 -6.51
CA ARG A 83 -8.19 -4.78 -6.15
C ARG A 83 -6.68 -4.84 -6.31
N TYR A 84 -6.03 -5.52 -5.38
CA TYR A 84 -4.61 -5.85 -5.47
C TYR A 84 -4.44 -7.31 -5.88
N MET A 85 -3.53 -7.56 -6.83
CA MET A 85 -2.92 -8.87 -7.00
C MET A 85 -1.47 -8.81 -6.56
N ILE A 86 -1.13 -9.48 -5.46
CA ILE A 86 0.19 -9.41 -4.83
C ILE A 86 0.95 -10.67 -5.20
N TYR A 87 1.95 -10.51 -6.05
CA TYR A 87 2.83 -11.58 -6.52
C TYR A 87 4.08 -11.61 -5.64
N VAL A 88 4.28 -12.71 -4.93
CA VAL A 88 5.46 -12.92 -4.09
C VAL A 88 6.31 -14.03 -4.66
N SER A 89 7.62 -13.83 -4.60
CA SER A 89 8.59 -14.88 -4.86
C SER A 89 9.71 -14.91 -3.82
N TYR A 90 10.22 -16.11 -3.55
CA TYR A 90 11.42 -16.33 -2.77
C TYR A 90 12.45 -17.06 -3.63
N ARG A 91 13.65 -16.49 -3.73
CA ARG A 91 14.77 -16.99 -4.56
C ARG A 91 14.42 -17.22 -6.03
N ASN A 92 13.39 -16.53 -6.54
CA ASN A 92 12.85 -16.74 -7.89
C ASN A 92 12.48 -18.21 -8.19
N GLN A 93 12.13 -18.99 -7.16
CA GLN A 93 11.83 -20.42 -7.27
C GLN A 93 10.50 -20.77 -6.62
N LEU A 94 10.19 -20.14 -5.49
CA LEU A 94 8.94 -20.36 -4.78
C LEU A 94 8.02 -19.17 -5.01
N PHE A 95 6.76 -19.41 -5.34
CA PHE A 95 5.84 -18.38 -5.81
C PHE A 95 4.48 -18.49 -5.13
N HIS A 96 3.85 -17.36 -4.89
CA HIS A 96 2.44 -17.30 -4.47
C HIS A 96 1.79 -15.99 -4.90
N LYS A 97 0.46 -16.00 -5.05
CA LYS A 97 -0.34 -14.83 -5.43
C LYS A 97 -1.48 -14.64 -4.45
N PHE A 98 -1.60 -13.45 -3.90
CA PHE A 98 -2.81 -13.03 -3.18
C PHE A 98 -3.70 -12.22 -4.13
N GLU A 99 -5.00 -12.45 -4.09
CA GLU A 99 -6.01 -11.61 -4.74
C GLU A 99 -6.93 -11.06 -3.66
N VAL A 100 -6.98 -9.74 -3.53
CA VAL A 100 -7.70 -9.08 -2.43
C VAL A 100 -8.36 -7.81 -2.92
N ASP A 101 -9.63 -7.64 -2.58
CA ASP A 101 -10.32 -6.37 -2.81
C ASP A 101 -9.75 -5.30 -1.87
N ASN A 102 -9.50 -4.12 -2.42
CA ASN A 102 -9.07 -2.99 -1.62
C ASN A 102 -10.30 -2.34 -0.98
N LEU A 103 -10.48 -2.61 0.31
CA LEU A 103 -11.59 -2.11 1.11
C LEU A 103 -11.17 -1.01 2.08
N HIS A 104 -10.00 -0.38 1.86
CA HIS A 104 -9.55 0.75 2.67
C HIS A 104 -10.59 1.88 2.61
N GLY A 105 -11.06 2.33 3.78
CA GLY A 105 -12.12 3.34 3.91
C GLY A 105 -13.55 2.79 3.90
N LYS A 106 -13.78 1.50 3.59
CA LYS A 106 -15.10 0.85 3.66
C LYS A 106 -15.28 -0.01 4.91
N VAL A 107 -14.17 -0.45 5.51
CA VAL A 107 -14.16 -1.35 6.67
C VAL A 107 -13.51 -0.64 7.87
N LYS A 108 -14.04 -0.88 9.07
CA LYS A 108 -13.48 -0.35 10.32
C LYS A 108 -12.17 -1.06 10.66
N GLY A 109 -11.15 -0.29 10.99
CA GLY A 109 -9.84 -0.77 11.41
C GLY A 109 -8.73 0.15 10.90
N GLN A 110 -7.51 -0.03 11.38
CA GLN A 110 -6.36 0.68 10.84
C GLN A 110 -5.87 -0.04 9.57
N PRO A 111 -6.04 0.55 8.36
CA PRO A 111 -5.61 -0.08 7.13
C PRO A 111 -4.08 -0.15 7.08
N VAL A 112 -3.56 -1.29 6.63
CA VAL A 112 -2.14 -1.54 6.40
C VAL A 112 -1.97 -2.37 5.12
N ASN A 113 -0.77 -2.44 4.56
CA ASN A 113 -0.49 -3.25 3.38
C ASN A 113 0.77 -4.09 3.66
N GLU A 114 0.67 -5.05 4.58
CA GLU A 114 1.83 -5.79 5.05
C GLU A 114 1.94 -7.16 4.38
N ILE A 115 3.09 -7.43 3.75
CA ILE A 115 3.47 -8.78 3.32
C ILE A 115 4.49 -9.32 4.32
N ILE A 116 4.14 -10.41 4.98
CA ILE A 116 4.89 -10.94 6.11
C ILE A 116 5.50 -12.29 5.73
N PHE A 117 6.82 -12.40 5.81
CA PHE A 117 7.56 -13.64 5.58
C PHE A 117 8.11 -14.18 6.89
N LYS A 118 7.79 -15.44 7.20
CA LYS A 118 8.27 -16.15 8.39
C LYS A 118 8.88 -17.49 7.96
N ARG A 119 9.95 -17.91 8.63
CA ARG A 119 10.42 -19.29 8.51
C ARG A 119 9.66 -20.11 9.56
N ASN A 120 9.06 -21.22 9.12
CA ASN A 120 8.42 -22.19 9.99
C ASN A 120 9.46 -23.16 10.58
N ASP A 121 9.08 -23.91 11.60
CA ASP A 121 9.97 -24.82 12.32
C ASP A 121 10.48 -25.97 11.43
N ASP A 122 9.70 -26.35 10.41
CA ASP A 122 10.08 -27.31 9.36
C ASP A 122 11.00 -26.72 8.26
N GLY A 123 11.40 -25.46 8.42
CA GLY A 123 12.23 -24.72 7.46
C GLY A 123 11.46 -24.12 6.27
N ALA A 124 10.15 -24.35 6.17
CA ALA A 124 9.34 -23.75 5.11
C ALA A 124 9.29 -22.22 5.26
N ILE A 125 9.21 -21.51 4.13
CA ILE A 125 8.97 -20.06 4.15
C ILE A 125 7.47 -19.85 4.05
N LEU A 126 6.85 -19.31 5.10
CA LEU A 126 5.46 -18.89 5.09
C LEU A 126 5.36 -17.44 4.65
N VAL A 127 4.33 -17.12 3.88
CA VAL A 127 3.96 -15.76 3.48
C VAL A 127 2.52 -15.47 3.86
N ALA A 128 2.26 -14.31 4.45
CA ALA A 128 0.93 -13.81 4.71
C ALA A 128 0.77 -12.40 4.17
N TYR A 129 -0.45 -12.03 3.81
CA TYR A 129 -0.82 -10.65 3.53
C TYR A 129 -1.81 -10.17 4.58
N ARG A 130 -1.56 -8.97 5.11
CA ARG A 130 -2.37 -8.31 6.11
C ARG A 130 -2.80 -6.93 5.60
N ALA A 131 -4.11 -6.76 5.43
CA ALA A 131 -4.75 -5.51 4.98
C ALA A 131 -5.15 -4.55 6.13
N PHE A 132 -5.29 -5.06 7.35
CA PHE A 132 -5.67 -4.27 8.54
C PHE A 132 -4.86 -4.74 9.74
N THR A 133 -4.51 -3.85 10.67
CA THR A 133 -3.71 -4.22 11.85
C THR A 133 -4.39 -5.29 12.73
N GLU A 134 -5.72 -5.31 12.71
CA GLU A 134 -6.60 -6.17 13.47
C GLU A 134 -6.71 -7.57 12.87
N ASN A 135 -6.34 -7.74 11.59
CA ASN A 135 -6.29 -9.05 10.97
C ASN A 135 -5.13 -9.83 11.59
N VAL A 136 -5.46 -10.93 12.29
CA VAL A 136 -4.47 -11.88 12.77
C VAL A 136 -3.81 -12.56 11.56
N ASP A 137 -2.50 -12.78 11.62
CA ASP A 137 -1.68 -13.41 10.55
C ASP A 137 -2.04 -14.91 10.31
N THR A 138 -3.25 -15.35 10.63
CA THR A 138 -3.67 -16.76 10.62
C THR A 138 -3.81 -17.36 9.22
N ALA A 139 -3.87 -16.55 8.17
CA ALA A 139 -3.99 -16.99 6.76
C ALA A 139 -2.63 -17.11 6.03
N ALA A 140 -1.55 -17.47 6.73
CA ALA A 140 -0.25 -17.64 6.11
C ALA A 140 -0.19 -18.87 5.20
N THR A 141 0.32 -18.71 3.98
CA THR A 141 0.52 -19.78 3.01
C THR A 141 1.99 -20.16 2.95
N ALA A 142 2.30 -21.46 2.99
CA ALA A 142 3.67 -21.91 2.72
C ALA A 142 4.06 -21.58 1.27
N LEU A 143 5.25 -21.05 1.05
CA LEU A 143 5.82 -20.93 -0.28
C LEU A 143 6.35 -22.29 -0.68
N ARG A 144 5.76 -22.86 -1.74
CA ARG A 144 6.17 -24.14 -2.29
C ARG A 144 6.31 -24.01 -3.81
N PRO A 145 7.22 -24.77 -4.45
CA PRO A 145 7.35 -24.73 -5.91
C PRO A 145 6.02 -25.03 -6.62
N TRP A 146 5.19 -25.87 -6.00
CA TRP A 146 3.87 -26.28 -6.49
C TRP A 146 2.71 -25.46 -5.90
N ASN A 147 2.91 -24.40 -5.09
CA ASN A 147 1.80 -23.57 -4.59
C ASN A 147 1.24 -22.59 -5.65
N LYS A 148 1.24 -23.05 -6.90
CA LYS A 148 0.53 -22.51 -8.05
C LYS A 148 -0.72 -23.31 -8.39
N PHE A 149 -1.44 -23.91 -7.46
CA PHE A 149 -2.65 -24.62 -7.85
C PHE A 149 -3.76 -24.36 -6.84
N ALA A 150 -4.49 -23.26 -7.04
CA ALA A 150 -5.94 -23.39 -6.85
C ALA A 150 -6.34 -24.62 -7.67
N ALA A 151 -6.88 -25.63 -6.99
CA ALA A 151 -7.40 -26.81 -7.66
C ALA A 151 -8.35 -26.35 -8.78
N GLY A 152 -8.01 -26.62 -10.04
CA GLY A 152 -9.01 -26.73 -11.10
C GLY A 152 -9.05 -25.70 -12.24
N HIS A 153 -8.02 -24.89 -12.54
CA HIS A 153 -8.04 -24.13 -13.80
C HIS A 153 -6.70 -24.12 -14.57
N ASP A 154 -6.79 -24.62 -15.80
CA ASP A 154 -5.83 -24.79 -16.89
C ASP A 154 -4.68 -23.74 -16.95
N THR A 155 -3.42 -24.21 -16.81
CA THR A 155 -2.22 -23.38 -16.54
C THR A 155 -1.13 -23.35 -17.61
N THR A 156 -1.47 -23.29 -18.89
CA THR A 156 -0.46 -23.38 -19.96
C THR A 156 0.23 -22.06 -20.36
N THR A 157 -0.17 -20.90 -19.84
CA THR A 157 0.55 -19.63 -20.13
C THR A 157 0.49 -18.60 -18.98
N PHE A 158 0.85 -19.00 -17.76
CA PHE A 158 0.82 -18.07 -16.61
C PHE A 158 2.16 -17.35 -16.35
N ASN A 159 2.17 -16.05 -16.65
CA ASN A 159 3.30 -15.10 -16.62
C ASN A 159 4.21 -15.21 -15.39
N LYS A 160 5.19 -16.12 -15.44
CA LYS A 160 6.36 -16.15 -14.53
C LYS A 160 7.01 -14.77 -14.43
N GLU A 161 6.97 -14.01 -15.52
CA GLU A 161 7.39 -12.61 -15.60
C GLU A 161 6.87 -11.75 -14.45
N LYS A 162 5.58 -11.86 -14.09
CA LYS A 162 4.99 -11.07 -12.97
C LYS A 162 5.64 -11.34 -11.61
N PHE A 163 6.34 -12.47 -11.45
CA PHE A 163 7.02 -12.83 -10.21
C PHE A 163 8.52 -12.50 -10.20
N ILE A 164 9.15 -12.40 -11.38
CA ILE A 164 10.62 -12.30 -11.51
C ILE A 164 11.07 -11.01 -12.19
N ALA A 165 10.22 -10.35 -12.97
CA ALA A 165 10.53 -9.08 -13.63
C ALA A 165 10.48 -7.93 -12.63
N PHE A 166 11.45 -7.02 -12.72
CA PHE A 166 11.41 -5.76 -12.00
C PHE A 166 10.59 -4.79 -12.84
N TYR A 167 9.61 -4.15 -12.23
CA TYR A 167 8.76 -3.19 -12.91
C TYR A 167 9.10 -1.80 -12.40
N GLU A 168 9.25 -0.85 -13.33
CA GLU A 168 9.46 0.54 -12.98
C GLU A 168 8.35 1.02 -12.05
N THR A 169 8.74 1.64 -10.94
CA THR A 169 7.82 2.36 -10.06
C THR A 169 7.38 3.62 -10.79
N LYS A 170 6.16 3.61 -11.33
CA LYS A 170 5.52 4.80 -11.92
C LYS A 170 4.86 5.67 -10.85
#